data_AF-H1ZY23-F1
#
_entry.id   AF-H1ZY23-F1
#
_cell.length_a   1.000
_cell.length_b   1.000
_cell.length_c   1.000
_cell.angle_alpha   90.00
_cell.angle_beta   90.00
_cell.angle_gamma   90.00
#
_symmetry.space_group_name_H-M   'P 1'
#
loop_
_entity.id
_entity.type
_entity.pdbx_description
1 polymer ?
#
loop_
_entity_poly.entity_id
_entity_poly.type
_entity_poly.pdbx_seq_one_letter_code
_entity_poly.pdbx_strand_id
1 'polypeptide(L)' 'LVSRMLVRASWHFHYRINPIPQRIVHGTTIEIIRTISPSIIPMFIAIPSFALLYSMDEVVVNPAITIKAIGHQRYR' A
#
# COMPACT_ATOMS: atom_id res chain seq x y z
N LEU A 1 4.96 -10.22 -5.37
CA LEU A 1 3.72 -10.96 -5.73
C LEU A 1 3.28 -10.70 -7.17
N VAL A 2 3.12 -9.43 -7.56
CA VAL A 2 2.70 -9.03 -8.93
C VAL A 2 3.66 -9.54 -10.00
N SER A 3 4.98 -9.40 -9.82
CA SER A 3 5.97 -9.91 -10.78
C SER A 3 5.81 -11.42 -11.08
N ARG A 4 5.64 -12.27 -10.04
CA ARG A 4 5.36 -13.70 -10.21
C ARG A 4 4.02 -13.98 -10.91
N MET A 5 3.00 -13.15 -10.67
CA MET A 5 1.71 -13.26 -11.36
C MET A 5 1.85 -12.91 -12.84
N LEU A 6 2.59 -11.85 -13.18
CA LEU A 6 2.86 -11.43 -14.56
C LEU A 6 3.62 -12.50 -15.35
N VAL A 7 4.69 -13.06 -14.77
CA VAL A 7 5.47 -14.12 -15.42
C VAL A 7 4.60 -15.37 -15.68
N ARG A 8 3.80 -15.80 -14.70
CA ARG A 8 2.90 -16.95 -14.88
C ARG A 8 1.81 -16.67 -15.91
N ALA A 9 1.20 -15.48 -15.91
CA ALA A 9 0.19 -15.12 -16.88
C ALA A 9 0.75 -15.12 -18.30
N SER A 10 1.93 -14.53 -18.50
CA SER A 10 2.59 -14.49 -19.81
C SER A 10 2.92 -15.89 -20.34
N TRP A 11 3.39 -16.79 -19.47
CA TRP A 11 3.68 -18.17 -19.85
C TRP A 11 2.41 -18.95 -20.24
N HIS A 12 1.38 -18.95 -19.39
CA HIS A 12 0.18 -19.77 -19.61
C HIS A 12 -0.75 -19.24 -20.71
N PHE A 13 -0.84 -17.92 -20.88
CA PHE A 13 -1.70 -17.30 -21.89
C PHE A 13 -0.94 -16.95 -23.17
N HIS A 14 0.26 -17.50 -23.37
CA HIS A 14 0.98 -17.38 -24.62
C HIS A 14 0.17 -18.06 -25.75
N TYR A 15 0.06 -17.43 -26.92
CA TYR A 15 -0.76 -17.91 -28.05
C TYR A 15 -0.47 -19.36 -28.46
N ARG A 16 0.79 -19.82 -28.30
CA ARG A 16 1.19 -21.22 -28.58
C ARG A 16 0.56 -22.23 -27.62
N ILE A 17 0.20 -21.82 -26.40
CA ILE A 17 -0.31 -22.67 -25.32
C ILE A 17 -1.83 -22.50 -25.18
N ASN A 18 -2.37 -21.29 -25.38
CA ASN A 18 -3.81 -21.02 -25.34
C ASN A 18 -4.27 -20.22 -26.59
N PRO A 19 -4.62 -20.90 -27.70
CA PRO A 19 -4.99 -20.24 -28.96
C PRO A 19 -6.40 -19.62 -28.98
N ILE A 20 -7.30 -20.05 -28.07
CA ILE A 20 -8.67 -19.54 -27.98
C ILE A 20 -8.81 -18.67 -26.70
N PRO A 21 -9.10 -17.36 -26.81
CA PRO A 21 -9.25 -16.50 -25.65
C PRO A 21 -10.60 -16.70 -24.96
N GLN A 22 -10.60 -16.70 -23.63
CA GLN A 22 -11.82 -16.69 -22.82
C GLN A 22 -12.44 -15.28 -22.82
N ARG A 23 -13.77 -15.17 -22.96
CA ARG A 23 -14.52 -13.90 -23.03
C ARG A 23 -15.20 -13.52 -21.70
N ILE A 24 -14.62 -13.93 -20.57
CA ILE A 24 -15.16 -13.61 -19.24
C ILE A 24 -14.68 -12.21 -18.85
N VAL A 25 -15.60 -11.25 -18.84
CA VAL A 25 -15.31 -9.83 -18.55
C VAL A 25 -15.63 -9.43 -17.11
N HIS A 26 -16.51 -10.17 -16.43
CA HIS A 26 -16.95 -9.86 -15.08
C HIS A 26 -16.84 -11.09 -14.19
N GLY A 27 -16.29 -10.89 -12.99
CA GLY A 27 -16.16 -11.91 -11.97
C GLY A 27 -16.34 -11.32 -10.59
N THR A 28 -17.56 -10.93 -10.22
CA THR A 28 -17.89 -10.20 -8.99
C THR A 28 -17.19 -10.77 -7.74
N THR A 29 -17.11 -12.09 -7.61
CA THR A 29 -16.40 -12.75 -6.51
C THR A 29 -14.91 -12.42 -6.45
N ILE A 30 -14.17 -12.48 -7.58
CA ILE A 30 -12.74 -12.15 -7.59
C ILE A 30 -12.51 -10.65 -7.37
N GLU A 31 -13.45 -9.81 -7.81
CA GLU A 31 -13.41 -8.37 -7.58
C GLU A 31 -13.59 -8.02 -6.11
N ILE A 32 -14.49 -8.70 -5.41
CA ILE A 32 -14.68 -8.55 -3.97
C ILE A 32 -13.44 -9.01 -3.21
N ILE A 33 -12.91 -10.20 -3.54
CA ILE A 33 -11.71 -10.76 -2.88
C ILE A 33 -10.52 -9.82 -3.02
N ARG A 34 -10.27 -9.31 -4.24
CA ARG A 34 -9.14 -8.39 -4.51
C ARG A 34 -9.37 -6.99 -3.95
N THR A 35 -10.59 -6.63 -3.53
CA THR A 35 -10.87 -5.33 -2.89
C THR A 35 -10.71 -5.43 -1.38
N ILE A 36 -11.19 -6.52 -0.77
CA ILE A 36 -11.08 -6.76 0.68
C ILE A 36 -9.63 -7.05 1.07
N SER A 37 -8.94 -7.91 0.31
CA SER A 37 -7.55 -8.32 0.60
C SER A 37 -6.59 -7.13 0.79
N PRO A 38 -6.53 -6.12 -0.11
CA PRO A 38 -5.70 -4.93 0.08
C PRO A 38 -6.26 -3.95 1.10
N SER A 39 -7.56 -3.96 1.43
CA SER A 39 -8.14 -3.05 2.43
C SER A 39 -7.80 -3.47 3.86
N ILE A 40 -7.59 -4.76 4.10
CA ILE A 40 -7.23 -5.29 5.43
C ILE A 40 -5.81 -4.85 5.84
N ILE A 41 -4.86 -4.78 4.90
CA ILE A 41 -3.46 -4.46 5.20
C ILE A 41 -3.33 -3.06 5.84
N PRO A 42 -3.88 -1.96 5.27
CA PRO A 42 -3.89 -0.64 5.90
C PRO A 42 -4.64 -0.61 7.22
N MET A 43 -5.73 -1.38 7.38
CA MET A 43 -6.50 -1.41 8.63
C MET A 43 -5.62 -1.88 9.80
N PHE A 44 -4.82 -2.93 9.59
CA PHE A 44 -3.87 -3.40 10.59
C PHE A 44 -2.70 -2.43 10.85
N ILE A 45 -2.29 -1.65 9.84
CA ILE A 45 -1.24 -0.63 10.00
C ILE A 45 -1.79 0.60 10.76
N ALA A 46 -3.05 0.96 10.54
CA ALA A 46 -3.67 2.13 11.15
C ALA A 46 -3.79 2.02 12.68
N ILE A 47 -4.13 0.85 13.21
CA ILE A 47 -4.31 0.62 14.65
C ILE A 47 -3.06 1.01 15.48
N PRO A 48 -1.86 0.44 15.24
CA PRO A 48 -0.66 0.86 15.95
C PRO A 48 -0.21 2.28 15.55
N SER A 49 -0.50 2.73 14.32
CA SER A 49 -0.16 4.07 13.86
C SER A 49 -0.87 5.17 14.66
N PHE A 50 -2.12 4.97 15.07
CA PHE A 50 -2.83 5.95 15.90
C PHE A 50 -2.27 6.04 17.31
N ALA A 51 -1.86 4.91 17.90
CA ALA A 51 -1.20 4.91 19.21
C ALA A 51 0.15 5.67 19.16
N LEU A 52 0.92 5.50 18.09
CA LEU A 52 2.17 6.23 17.88
C LEU A 52 1.93 7.73 17.65
N LEU A 53 0.89 8.11 16.90
CA LEU A 53 0.54 9.52 16.68
C LEU A 53 0.26 10.22 18.03
N TYR A 54 -0.52 9.57 18.90
CA TYR A 54 -0.86 10.13 20.20
C TYR A 54 0.38 10.25 21.11
N SER A 55 1.28 9.26 21.10
CA SER A 55 2.52 9.36 21.88
C SER A 55 3.47 10.44 21.37
N MET A 56 3.52 10.68 20.07
CA MET A 56 4.30 11.79 19.50
C MET A 56 3.72 13.15 19.88
N ASP A 57 2.38 13.30 19.90
CA ASP A 57 1.72 14.54 20.31
C ASP A 57 2.02 14.88 21.78
N GLU A 58 1.94 13.89 22.68
CA GLU A 58 2.30 14.08 24.11
C GLU A 58 3.77 14.49 24.30
N VAL A 59 4.69 13.91 23.52
CA VAL A 59 6.13 14.27 23.56
C VAL A 59 6.38 15.70 23.07
N VAL A 60 5.58 16.21 22.12
CA VAL A 60 5.68 17.60 21.63
C VAL A 60 5.17 18.60 22.67
N VAL A 61 4.21 18.23 23.52
CA VAL A 61 3.66 19.14 24.55
C VAL A 61 4.65 19.41 25.70
N ASN A 62 5.46 18.42 26.10
CA ASN A 62 6.45 18.59 27.18
C ASN A 62 7.88 18.24 26.71
N PRO A 63 8.50 19.08 25.86
CA PRO A 63 9.85 18.82 25.39
C PRO A 63 10.87 19.09 26.50
N ALA A 64 11.84 18.19 26.68
CA ALA A 64 12.97 18.43 27.59
C ALA A 64 13.93 19.51 27.07
N ILE A 65 14.01 19.69 25.75
CA ILE A 65 14.86 20.68 25.06
C ILE A 65 14.12 21.19 23.82
N THR A 66 14.04 22.52 23.66
CA THR A 66 13.40 23.17 22.50
C THR A 66 14.46 23.81 21.61
N ILE A 67 14.55 23.41 20.34
CA ILE A 67 15.47 23.98 19.35
C ILE A 67 14.66 24.76 18.30
N LYS A 68 14.96 26.05 18.14
CA LYS A 68 14.36 26.89 17.09
C LYS A 68 15.24 26.87 15.84
N ALA A 69 14.83 26.12 14.83
CA ALA A 69 15.44 26.17 13.51
C ALA A 69 14.73 27.23 12.65
N ILE A 70 15.50 28.16 12.06
CA ILE A 70 15.01 29.14 11.10
C ILE A 70 15.60 28.77 9.73
N GLY A 71 14.74 28.43 8.77
CA GLY A 71 15.15 28.17 7.40
C GLY A 71 15.18 29.47 6.59
N HIS A 72 16.34 29.79 6.00
CA HIS A 72 16.46 30.87 5.02
C HIS A 72 16.38 30.30 3.59
N GLN A 73 15.78 31.05 2.67
CA GLN A 73 15.56 30.67 1.25
C GLN A 73 16.87 30.24 0.53
N ARG A 74 18.01 30.62 1.09
CA ARG A 74 19.36 30.12 0.81
C ARG A 74 20.11 30.09 2.16
N TYR A 75 20.83 29.01 2.49
CA TYR A 75 21.81 29.00 3.59
C TYR A 75 23.09 29.76 3.17
N ARG A 76 22.93 31.00 2.73
CA ARG A 76 24.00 31.98 2.61
C ARG A 76 23.55 33.26 3.31
#